data_AF-A0A810QFH7-F1
#
_entry.id   AF-A0A810QFH7-F1
#
_cell.length_a   1.000
_cell.length_b   1.000
_cell.length_c   1.000
_cell.angle_alpha   90.00
_cell.angle_beta   90.00
_cell.angle_gamma   90.00
#
_symmetry.space_group_name_H-M   'P 1'
#
loop_
_entity.id
_entity.type
_entity.pdbx_description
1 polymer ?
#
loop_
_entity_poly.entity_id
_entity_poly.type
_entity_poly.pdbx_seq_one_letter_code
_entity_poly.pdbx_strand_id
1 'polypeptide(L)'
;MNSQIDDILDTQIEIIQISIYCDIVRNLLLNSKSISVAKIVPFSFVIKKRNYLHGSLYRGNNKSDLVLKFLSQVRGLFDELCEQMPYIFEAIDLLVQDGFCEIHEGELICCDVNQQRTEKYGAFTEAALQESKGYSDRQFLREVISIV
;
A
#
# COMPACT_ATOMS: atom_id res chain seq x y z
N MET A 1 -19.44 -28.04 -13.74
CA MET A 1 -20.39 -27.16 -13.02
C MET A 1 -19.75 -26.59 -11.77
N ASN A 2 -19.17 -27.40 -10.87
CA ASN A 2 -18.42 -26.87 -9.71
C ASN A 2 -17.17 -26.06 -10.13
N SER A 3 -16.34 -26.57 -11.05
CA SER A 3 -15.13 -25.84 -11.50
C SER A 3 -15.42 -24.45 -12.09
N GLN A 4 -16.49 -24.32 -12.89
CA GLN A 4 -16.86 -23.03 -13.49
C GLN A 4 -17.38 -22.03 -12.46
N ILE A 5 -18.01 -22.49 -11.37
CA ILE A 5 -18.46 -21.63 -10.29
C ILE A 5 -17.26 -21.17 -9.45
N ASP A 6 -16.32 -22.08 -9.21
CA ASP A 6 -15.06 -21.79 -8.50
C ASP A 6 -14.22 -20.77 -9.28
N ASP A 7 -14.06 -20.95 -10.61
CA ASP A 7 -13.33 -20.02 -11.48
C ASP A 7 -13.94 -18.60 -11.46
N ILE A 8 -15.28 -18.50 -11.47
CA ILE A 8 -15.99 -17.21 -11.39
C ILE A 8 -15.76 -16.56 -10.03
N LEU A 9 -15.81 -17.34 -8.95
CA LEU A 9 -15.59 -16.83 -7.60
C LEU A 9 -14.16 -16.32 -7.42
N ASP A 10 -13.16 -17.05 -7.91
CA ASP A 10 -11.76 -16.66 -7.84
C ASP A 10 -11.51 -15.34 -8.59
N THR A 11 -12.09 -15.22 -9.79
CA THR A 11 -12.04 -13.98 -10.58
C THR A 11 -12.69 -12.80 -9.83
N GLN A 12 -13.83 -13.04 -9.17
CA GLN A 12 -14.50 -11.99 -8.39
C GLN A 12 -13.67 -11.56 -7.18
N ILE A 13 -13.04 -12.51 -6.48
CA ILE A 13 -12.15 -12.23 -5.36
C ILE A 13 -10.99 -11.36 -5.85
N GLU A 14 -10.34 -11.75 -6.94
CA GLU A 14 -9.24 -11.01 -7.56
C GLU A 14 -9.64 -9.57 -7.89
N ILE A 15 -10.76 -9.37 -8.60
CA ILE A 15 -11.28 -8.03 -8.94
C ILE A 15 -11.49 -7.19 -7.68
N ILE A 16 -12.05 -7.77 -6.61
CA ILE A 16 -12.25 -7.07 -5.34
C ILE A 16 -10.91 -6.72 -4.69
N GLN A 17 -9.94 -7.64 -4.66
CA GLN A 17 -8.62 -7.37 -4.08
C GLN A 17 -7.92 -6.22 -4.81
N ILE A 18 -7.95 -6.23 -6.15
CA ILE A 18 -7.34 -5.21 -7.00
C ILE A 18 -8.03 -3.86 -6.79
N SER A 19 -9.37 -3.83 -6.80
CA SER A 19 -10.15 -2.61 -6.58
C SER A 19 -9.81 -1.93 -5.25
N ILE A 20 -9.72 -2.71 -4.17
CA ILE A 20 -9.30 -2.22 -2.85
C ILE A 20 -7.89 -1.61 -2.92
N TYR A 21 -6.96 -2.26 -3.62
CA TYR A 21 -5.60 -1.74 -3.75
C TYR A 21 -5.51 -0.51 -4.66
N CYS A 22 -6.36 -0.39 -5.69
CA CYS A 22 -6.47 0.83 -6.49
C CYS A 22 -6.82 2.03 -5.61
N ASP A 23 -7.81 1.89 -4.74
CA ASP A 23 -8.21 2.95 -3.80
C ASP A 23 -7.07 3.28 -2.83
N ILE A 24 -6.38 2.25 -2.32
CA ILE A 24 -5.29 2.46 -1.36
C ILE A 24 -4.10 3.17 -2.01
N VAL A 25 -3.65 2.70 -3.17
CA VAL A 25 -2.53 3.28 -3.92
C VAL A 25 -2.85 4.71 -4.34
N ARG A 26 -4.06 4.96 -4.86
CA ARG A 26 -4.55 6.30 -5.23
C ARG A 26 -4.45 7.27 -4.06
N ASN A 27 -5.00 6.89 -2.91
CA ASN A 27 -4.96 7.74 -1.71
C ASN A 27 -3.52 7.96 -1.19
N LEU A 28 -2.66 6.95 -1.25
CA LEU A 28 -1.24 7.10 -0.88
C LEU A 28 -0.52 8.12 -1.77
N LEU A 29 -0.78 8.08 -3.08
CA LEU A 29 -0.18 8.99 -4.06
C LEU A 29 -0.72 10.42 -3.95
N LEU A 30 -2.03 10.61 -3.76
CA LEU A 30 -2.61 11.94 -3.54
C LEU A 30 -2.00 12.65 -2.32
N ASN A 31 -1.58 11.88 -1.31
CA ASN A 31 -0.96 12.36 -0.08
C ASN A 31 0.56 12.63 -0.22
N SER A 32 1.30 11.71 -0.82
CA SER A 32 2.78 11.78 -0.92
C SER A 32 3.30 12.53 -2.15
N LYS A 33 2.47 12.64 -3.20
CA LYS A 33 2.77 13.09 -4.57
C LYS A 33 3.69 12.17 -5.37
N SER A 34 4.73 11.65 -4.73
CA SER A 34 5.52 10.54 -5.27
C SER A 34 5.90 9.56 -4.16
N ILE A 35 6.07 8.30 -4.56
CA ILE A 35 6.60 7.24 -3.70
C ILE A 35 7.17 6.09 -4.54
N SER A 36 8.32 5.57 -4.13
CA SER A 36 8.96 4.39 -4.73
C SER A 36 8.05 3.16 -4.64
N VAL A 37 8.04 2.33 -5.68
CA VAL A 37 7.33 1.04 -5.71
C VAL A 37 7.69 0.18 -4.49
N ALA A 38 8.97 0.15 -4.11
CA ALA A 38 9.47 -0.60 -2.96
C ALA A 38 8.81 -0.22 -1.63
N LYS A 39 8.37 1.03 -1.50
CA LYS A 39 7.69 1.54 -0.30
C LYS A 39 6.18 1.42 -0.42
N ILE A 40 5.60 1.76 -1.58
CA ILE A 40 4.15 1.76 -1.72
C ILE A 40 3.54 0.36 -1.50
N VAL A 41 4.25 -0.69 -1.92
CA VAL A 41 3.78 -2.08 -1.78
C VAL A 41 3.57 -2.47 -0.30
N PRO A 42 4.57 -2.37 0.60
CA PRO A 42 4.36 -2.65 2.02
C PRO A 42 3.37 -1.70 2.69
N PHE A 43 3.35 -0.41 2.33
CA PHE A 43 2.37 0.53 2.87
C PHE A 43 0.93 0.13 2.51
N SER A 44 0.68 -0.25 1.26
CA SER A 44 -0.63 -0.69 0.80
C SER A 44 -1.10 -1.94 1.53
N PHE A 45 -0.23 -2.94 1.67
CA PHE A 45 -0.51 -4.17 2.39
C PHE A 45 -0.91 -3.91 3.86
N VAL A 46 -0.11 -3.12 4.59
CA VAL A 46 -0.38 -2.79 5.99
C VAL A 46 -1.68 -2.03 6.15
N ILE A 47 -1.97 -1.07 5.26
CA ILE A 47 -3.22 -0.29 5.29
C ILE A 47 -4.42 -1.20 5.11
N LYS A 48 -4.40 -2.07 4.10
CA LYS A 48 -5.46 -3.04 3.87
C LYS A 48 -5.68 -3.92 5.11
N LYS A 49 -4.60 -4.47 5.66
CA LYS A 49 -4.65 -5.29 6.87
C LYS A 49 -5.28 -4.57 8.07
N ARG A 50 -4.95 -3.30 8.29
CA ARG A 50 -5.54 -2.50 9.39
C ARG A 50 -7.03 -2.23 9.22
N ASN A 51 -7.50 -2.05 7.99
CA ASN A 51 -8.92 -1.84 7.72
C ASN A 51 -9.74 -3.07 8.14
N TYR A 52 -9.17 -4.28 8.02
CA TYR A 52 -9.79 -5.52 8.51
C TYR A 52 -9.57 -5.78 10.01
N LEU A 53 -8.46 -5.32 10.60
CA LEU A 53 -8.07 -5.63 11.99
C LEU A 53 -8.47 -4.54 13.03
N HIS A 54 -9.50 -3.74 12.75
CA HIS A 54 -10.00 -2.68 13.66
C HIS A 54 -9.01 -1.54 13.97
N GLY A 55 -8.27 -1.08 12.96
CA GLY A 55 -7.56 0.21 13.00
C GLY A 55 -6.08 0.12 13.40
N SER A 56 -5.45 1.28 13.63
CA SER A 56 -4.03 1.33 13.96
C SER A 56 -3.78 1.21 15.47
N LEU A 57 -2.79 0.40 15.84
CA LEU A 57 -2.26 0.34 17.21
C LEU A 57 -1.59 1.66 17.65
N TYR A 58 -1.26 2.53 16.70
CA TYR A 58 -0.53 3.77 16.93
C TYR A 58 -1.35 5.00 16.52
N ARG A 59 -1.18 6.08 17.29
CA ARG A 59 -1.82 7.38 17.07
C ARG A 59 -0.79 8.43 16.64
N GLY A 60 -1.27 9.58 16.15
CA GLY A 60 -0.41 10.69 15.69
C GLY A 60 0.50 11.31 16.76
N ASN A 61 0.30 10.99 18.04
CA ASN A 61 1.18 11.43 19.13
C ASN A 61 2.46 10.60 19.26
N ASN A 62 2.59 9.49 18.52
CA ASN A 62 3.86 8.76 18.42
C ASN A 62 4.84 9.59 17.58
N LYS A 63 6.08 9.76 18.06
CA LYS A 63 7.05 10.68 17.44
C LYS A 63 8.34 10.04 16.93
N SER A 64 8.66 8.82 17.35
CA SER A 64 9.89 8.10 16.94
C SER A 64 9.55 6.78 16.28
N ASP A 65 10.46 6.30 15.44
CA ASP A 65 10.46 4.95 14.85
C ASP A 65 9.13 4.64 14.13
N LEU A 66 8.59 5.63 13.42
CA LEU A 66 7.25 5.56 12.87
C LEU A 66 7.15 4.50 11.78
N VAL A 67 8.18 4.36 10.94
CA VAL A 67 8.27 3.30 9.93
C VAL A 67 8.29 1.93 10.59
N LEU A 68 9.13 1.73 11.62
CA LEU A 68 9.25 0.45 12.30
C LEU A 68 7.94 0.07 13.02
N LYS A 69 7.29 1.03 13.69
CA LYS A 69 5.97 0.86 14.31
C LYS A 69 4.87 0.64 13.27
N PHE A 70 5.01 1.25 12.10
CA PHE A 70 4.07 1.05 11.01
C PHE A 70 4.14 -0.41 10.51
N LEU A 71 5.34 -0.92 10.25
CA LEU A 71 5.60 -2.28 9.78
C LEU A 71 5.27 -3.34 10.83
N SER A 72 5.51 -3.07 12.13
CA SER A 72 5.26 -4.04 13.19
C SER A 72 3.79 -4.43 13.38
N GLN A 73 2.85 -3.73 12.74
CA GLN A 73 1.42 -4.08 12.75
C GLN A 73 1.07 -5.30 11.89
N VAL A 74 1.99 -5.75 11.03
CA VAL A 74 1.84 -6.96 10.22
C VAL A 74 3.02 -7.92 10.46
N ARG A 75 3.56 -7.90 11.69
CA ARG A 75 4.76 -8.67 12.03
C ARG A 75 4.55 -10.17 11.80
N GLY A 76 5.48 -10.82 11.09
CA GLY A 76 5.45 -12.25 10.79
C GLY A 76 4.48 -12.64 9.66
N LEU A 77 4.03 -11.67 8.87
CA LEU A 77 3.13 -11.85 7.72
C LEU A 77 3.85 -11.60 6.36
N PHE A 78 5.17 -11.79 6.28
CA PHE A 78 5.92 -11.65 5.03
C PHE A 78 5.39 -12.51 3.89
N ASP A 79 5.10 -13.79 4.17
CA ASP A 79 4.59 -14.70 3.14
C ASP A 79 3.24 -14.19 2.60
N GLU A 80 2.39 -13.67 3.48
CA GLU A 80 1.11 -13.08 3.08
C GLU A 80 1.30 -11.75 2.32
N LEU A 81 2.31 -10.94 2.66
CA LEU A 81 2.69 -9.78 1.84
C LEU A 81 3.04 -10.24 0.42
N CYS A 82 3.85 -11.30 0.27
CA CYS A 82 4.22 -11.86 -1.02
C CYS A 82 3.01 -12.39 -1.81
N GLU A 83 2.05 -13.05 -1.14
CA GLU A 83 0.80 -13.48 -1.75
C GLU A 83 -0.07 -12.32 -2.23
N GLN A 84 -0.01 -11.18 -1.53
CA GLN A 84 -0.78 -9.99 -1.85
C GLN A 84 -0.14 -9.07 -2.90
N MET A 85 1.18 -9.20 -3.11
CA MET A 85 1.95 -8.36 -4.05
C MET A 85 1.38 -8.34 -5.48
N PRO A 86 0.96 -9.47 -6.09
CA PRO A 86 0.40 -9.46 -7.44
C PRO A 86 -0.79 -8.51 -7.60
N TYR A 87 -1.74 -8.54 -6.66
CA TYR A 87 -2.91 -7.65 -6.69
C TYR A 87 -2.53 -6.17 -6.52
N ILE A 88 -1.46 -5.88 -5.76
CA ILE A 88 -0.97 -4.50 -5.60
C ILE A 88 -0.32 -4.02 -6.90
N PHE A 89 0.48 -4.86 -7.56
CA PHE A 89 1.11 -4.50 -8.83
C PHE A 89 0.08 -4.33 -9.94
N GLU A 90 -0.94 -5.18 -10.00
CA GLU A 90 -2.02 -5.05 -10.98
C GLU A 90 -2.85 -3.78 -10.74
N ALA A 91 -3.11 -3.43 -9.48
CA ALA A 91 -3.72 -2.13 -9.15
C ALA A 91 -2.87 -0.94 -9.60
N ILE A 92 -1.54 -1.02 -9.43
CA ILE A 92 -0.61 0.01 -9.93
C ILE A 92 -0.68 0.09 -11.46
N ASP A 93 -0.63 -1.04 -12.15
CA ASP A 93 -0.68 -1.10 -13.62
C ASP A 93 -1.98 -0.49 -14.15
N LEU A 94 -3.14 -0.83 -13.57
CA LEU A 94 -4.42 -0.22 -13.93
C LEU A 94 -4.43 1.29 -13.72
N LEU A 95 -3.86 1.81 -12.63
CA LEU A 95 -3.78 3.25 -12.39
C LEU A 95 -2.84 3.97 -13.36
N VAL A 96 -1.77 3.30 -13.81
CA VAL A 96 -0.89 3.82 -14.86
C VAL A 96 -1.61 3.85 -16.21
N GLN A 97 -2.32 2.78 -16.56
CA GLN A 97 -3.10 2.69 -17.80
C GLN A 97 -4.24 3.72 -17.86
N ASP A 98 -4.88 4.01 -16.72
CA ASP A 98 -5.89 5.08 -16.57
C ASP A 98 -5.27 6.51 -16.63
N GLY A 99 -3.94 6.63 -16.61
CA GLY A 99 -3.23 7.91 -16.62
C GLY A 99 -3.27 8.66 -15.29
N PHE A 100 -3.68 8.01 -14.20
CA PHE A 100 -3.72 8.60 -12.87
C PHE A 100 -2.30 8.85 -12.32
N CYS A 101 -1.38 7.93 -12.60
CA CYS A 101 0.03 8.04 -12.22
C CYS A 101 0.95 7.56 -13.35
N GLU A 102 2.23 7.90 -13.22
CA GLU A 102 3.29 7.40 -14.09
C GLU A 102 4.40 6.76 -13.25
N ILE A 103 5.17 5.87 -13.88
CA ILE A 103 6.33 5.23 -13.26
C ILE A 103 7.59 5.75 -13.93
N HIS A 104 8.50 6.33 -13.14
CA HIS A 104 9.80 6.77 -13.59
C HIS A 104 10.89 6.22 -12.67
N GLU A 105 11.80 5.40 -13.21
CA GLU A 105 12.92 4.80 -12.46
C GLU A 105 12.51 4.10 -11.14
N GLY A 106 11.33 3.49 -11.10
CA GLY A 106 10.80 2.81 -9.91
C GLY A 106 10.09 3.72 -8.91
N GLU A 107 9.97 5.01 -9.19
CA GLU A 107 9.13 5.97 -8.47
C GLU A 107 7.75 6.07 -9.13
N LEU A 108 6.66 5.93 -8.37
CA LEU A 108 5.32 6.30 -8.83
C LEU A 108 5.09 7.79 -8.57
N ILE A 109 4.61 8.50 -9.59
CA ILE A 109 4.38 9.94 -9.56
C ILE A 109 2.90 10.19 -9.88
N CYS A 110 2.22 10.96 -9.05
CA CYS A 110 0.82 11.32 -9.24
C CYS A 110 0.67 12.37 -10.35
N CYS A 111 -0.08 12.05 -11.42
CA CYS A 111 -0.31 12.95 -12.55
C CYS A 111 -1.50 13.89 -12.29
N ASP A 112 -2.54 13.41 -11.60
CA ASP A 112 -3.76 14.18 -11.33
C ASP A 112 -3.74 14.83 -9.95
N VAL A 113 -3.36 16.11 -9.90
CA VAL A 113 -3.27 16.90 -8.65
C VAL A 113 -4.63 17.48 -8.25
N ASN A 114 -5.63 17.46 -9.14
CA ASN A 114 -6.92 18.12 -8.95
C ASN A 114 -7.97 17.23 -8.28
N GLN A 115 -7.74 15.91 -8.23
CA GLN A 115 -8.60 15.00 -7.47
C GLN A 115 -8.47 15.25 -5.96
N GLN A 116 -9.62 15.51 -5.33
CA GLN A 116 -9.69 15.70 -3.88
C GLN A 116 -9.46 14.36 -3.17
N ARG A 117 -8.72 14.42 -2.06
CA ARG A 117 -8.48 13.26 -1.17
C ARG A 117 -9.82 12.69 -0.73
N THR A 118 -10.11 11.44 -1.08
CA THR A 118 -11.35 10.77 -0.67
C THR A 118 -11.26 10.29 0.78
N GLU A 119 -10.08 9.81 1.20
CA GLU A 119 -9.82 9.36 2.56
C GLU A 119 -8.48 9.89 3.10
N LYS A 120 -8.48 10.43 4.33
CA LYS A 120 -7.24 10.74 5.05
C LYS A 120 -6.82 9.50 5.83
N TYR A 121 -5.70 8.91 5.45
CA TYR A 121 -5.01 8.00 6.36
C TYR A 121 -4.68 8.77 7.64
N GLY A 122 -5.02 8.22 8.80
CA GLY A 122 -4.85 8.93 10.07
C GLY A 122 -3.41 9.46 10.23
N ALA A 123 -3.24 10.55 10.99
CA ALA A 123 -1.99 11.30 11.12
C ALA A 123 -0.73 10.46 11.37
N PHE A 124 -0.86 9.28 12.01
CA PHE A 124 0.23 8.33 12.17
C PHE A 124 0.75 7.76 10.84
N THR A 125 -0.14 7.31 9.95
CA THR A 125 0.25 6.76 8.64
C THR A 125 0.89 7.83 7.77
N GLU A 126 0.36 9.06 7.77
CA GLU A 126 0.98 10.18 7.07
C GLU A 126 2.39 10.46 7.61
N ALA A 127 2.58 10.47 8.93
CA ALA A 127 3.88 10.69 9.53
C ALA A 127 4.88 9.55 9.23
N ALA A 128 4.45 8.28 9.25
CA ALA A 128 5.27 7.14 8.85
C ALA A 128 5.67 7.22 7.36
N LEU A 129 4.76 7.67 6.50
CA LEU A 129 5.02 7.90 5.07
C LEU A 129 6.06 8.99 4.85
N GLN A 130 6.04 10.07 5.64
CA GLN A 130 7.08 11.11 5.54
C GLN A 130 8.41 10.62 6.11
N GLU A 131 8.41 9.89 7.23
CA GLU A 131 9.64 9.31 7.78
C GLU A 131 10.30 8.33 6.80
N SER A 132 9.49 7.53 6.08
CA SER A 132 10.01 6.57 5.10
C SER A 132 10.74 7.21 3.92
N LYS A 133 10.46 8.48 3.58
CA LYS A 133 11.20 9.22 2.55
C LYS A 133 12.69 9.40 2.90
N GLY A 134 13.04 9.35 4.18
CA GLY A 134 14.45 9.36 4.63
C GLY A 134 15.18 8.03 4.44
N TYR A 135 14.48 6.94 4.08
CA TYR A 135 15.05 5.62 3.89
C TYR A 135 15.31 5.38 2.40
N SER A 136 16.51 4.87 2.08
CA SER A 136 16.73 4.25 0.78
C SER A 136 15.85 3.00 0.64
N ASP A 137 15.47 2.64 -0.59
CA ASP A 137 14.62 1.47 -0.84
C ASP A 137 15.24 0.19 -0.27
N ARG A 138 16.56 0.03 -0.38
CA ARG A 138 17.29 -1.10 0.20
C ARG A 138 17.17 -1.14 1.72
N GLN A 139 17.33 0.00 2.40
CA GLN A 139 17.18 0.06 3.86
C GLN A 139 15.73 -0.26 4.25
N PHE A 140 14.76 0.35 3.59
CA PHE A 140 13.34 0.12 3.87
C PHE A 140 12.96 -1.35 3.70
N LEU A 141 13.33 -1.96 2.57
CA LEU A 141 13.04 -3.37 2.29
C LEU A 141 13.73 -4.31 3.28
N ARG A 142 14.93 -3.98 3.76
CA ARG A 142 15.58 -4.77 4.82
C ARG A 142 14.74 -4.77 6.10
N GLU A 143 14.20 -3.62 6.49
CA GLU A 143 13.33 -3.54 7.66
C GLU A 143 12.03 -4.32 7.43
N VAL A 144 11.44 -4.22 6.22
CA VAL A 144 10.26 -5.02 5.82
C VAL A 144 10.53 -6.51 6.02
N ILE A 145 11.59 -7.05 5.42
CA ILE A 145 11.95 -8.48 5.52
C ILE A 145 12.24 -8.91 6.96
N SER A 146 12.75 -8.00 7.79
CA SER A 146 13.10 -8.33 9.19
C SER A 146 11.93 -8.29 10.17
N ILE A 147 10.87 -7.55 9.83
CA ILE A 147 9.75 -7.25 10.74
C ILE A 147 8.47 -7.92 10.26
N VAL A 148 8.06 -7.60 9.03
CA VAL A 148 6.91 -8.19 8.36
C VAL A 148 7.23 -9.64 8.14
#